data_AF-A0A7Y7QJN2-F1
#
_entry.id   AF-A0A7Y7QJN2-F1
#
_cell.length_a   1.000
_cell.length_b   1.000
_cell.length_c   1.000
_cell.angle_alpha   90.00
_cell.angle_beta   90.00
_cell.angle_gamma   90.00
#
_symmetry.space_group_name_H-M   'P 1'
#
loop_
_entity.id
_entity.type
_entity.pdbx_description
1 polymer ?
#
loop_
_entity_poly.entity_id
_entity_poly.type
_entity_poly.pdbx_seq_one_letter_code
_entity_poly.pdbx_strand_id
1 'polypeptide(L)'
;MTNLSSIRDHISSSQKNESVDIILADDIMKLTGLGVDSIVGLTKRLSKLPIKKDIVLNVLDFDDTLYSRFNQLQEPIFQDNRGSEGNRVIRQIGIDNFVNKFYKKTGAVIKLLRILENQNHNHRSIILTAGEMDLQKLKCEAVGIAGNKPKVVVVKESKSKPMKMLLEILESGYIPGKIIVYEDRPEFFLGSNGKTLAKMLGIEIVVDHIFLEQDDTTKIARIDQNIF
;
A
#
# COMPACT_ATOMS: atom_id res chain seq x y z
N MET A 1 -21.54 14.68 -18.24
CA MET A 1 -21.32 13.61 -19.24
C MET A 1 -20.18 14.06 -20.12
N THR A 2 -18.97 13.57 -19.87
CA THR A 2 -17.77 14.02 -20.58
C THR A 2 -17.62 13.20 -21.85
N ASN A 3 -17.50 13.88 -22.98
CA ASN A 3 -17.61 13.32 -24.32
C ASN A 3 -16.34 12.50 -24.65
N LEU A 4 -16.49 11.19 -24.80
CA LEU A 4 -15.41 10.25 -25.15
C LEU A 4 -14.72 10.57 -26.49
N SER A 5 -15.27 11.50 -27.29
CA SER A 5 -14.69 11.95 -28.54
C SER A 5 -13.39 12.75 -28.38
N SER A 6 -13.17 13.47 -27.26
CA SER A 6 -11.94 14.26 -27.08
C SER A 6 -10.70 13.41 -26.78
N ILE A 7 -10.88 12.13 -26.43
CA ILE A 7 -9.81 11.15 -26.23
C ILE A 7 -9.26 10.64 -27.58
N ARG A 8 -10.10 10.61 -28.62
CA ARG A 8 -9.74 10.09 -29.96
C ARG A 8 -8.72 10.96 -30.69
N ASP A 9 -8.76 12.27 -30.50
CA ASP A 9 -8.00 13.19 -31.35
C ASP A 9 -6.56 13.43 -30.86
N HIS A 10 -6.14 12.86 -29.72
CA HIS A 10 -4.79 13.02 -29.17
C HIS A 10 -3.89 11.78 -29.28
N ILE A 11 -4.42 10.65 -29.72
CA ILE A 11 -3.68 9.38 -29.82
C ILE A 11 -3.80 8.86 -31.26
N SER A 12 -3.00 9.43 -32.15
CA SER A 12 -2.88 8.99 -33.55
C SER A 12 -1.64 8.10 -33.71
N SER A 13 -1.84 6.79 -33.73
CA SER A 13 -1.43 5.88 -34.81
C SER A 13 -1.46 4.40 -34.38
N SER A 14 -2.10 3.58 -35.24
CA SER A 14 -2.22 2.12 -35.24
C SER A 14 -3.43 1.53 -34.49
N GLN A 15 -4.45 1.12 -35.25
CA GLN A 15 -5.76 0.61 -34.82
C GLN A 15 -5.75 -0.72 -34.02
N LYS A 16 -4.58 -1.30 -33.71
CA LYS A 16 -4.44 -2.37 -32.70
C LYS A 16 -4.02 -1.82 -31.32
N ASN A 17 -3.31 -0.69 -31.28
CA ASN A 17 -2.90 0.00 -30.05
C ASN A 17 -4.04 0.85 -29.47
N GLU A 18 -4.95 1.37 -30.28
CA GLU A 18 -6.05 2.23 -29.82
C GLU A 18 -6.98 1.58 -28.78
N SER A 19 -7.32 0.30 -28.94
CA SER A 19 -8.14 -0.42 -27.95
C SER A 19 -7.40 -0.66 -26.63
N VAL A 20 -6.09 -0.86 -26.69
CA VAL A 20 -5.23 -1.12 -25.53
C VAL A 20 -4.92 0.17 -24.77
N ASP A 21 -4.84 1.30 -25.46
CA ASP A 21 -4.61 2.63 -24.86
C ASP A 21 -5.87 3.20 -24.21
N ILE A 22 -7.06 2.95 -24.78
CA ILE A 22 -8.35 3.35 -24.18
C ILE A 22 -8.65 2.53 -22.92
N ILE A 23 -8.46 1.21 -22.95
CA ILE A 23 -8.67 0.34 -21.77
C ILE A 23 -7.71 0.74 -20.65
N LEU A 24 -6.47 1.10 -20.98
CA LEU A 24 -5.51 1.60 -19.99
C LEU A 24 -5.96 2.93 -19.38
N ALA A 25 -6.46 3.86 -20.18
CA ALA A 25 -6.93 5.15 -19.67
C ALA A 25 -8.09 4.99 -18.68
N ASP A 26 -9.07 4.16 -19.00
CA ASP A 26 -10.21 3.87 -18.12
C ASP A 26 -9.78 3.22 -16.80
N ASP A 27 -8.84 2.28 -16.85
CA ASP A 27 -8.36 1.62 -15.65
C ASP A 27 -7.48 2.55 -14.80
N ILE A 28 -6.71 3.46 -15.41
CA ILE A 28 -6.01 4.52 -14.69
C ILE A 28 -7.02 5.49 -14.07
N MET A 29 -8.10 5.86 -14.77
CA MET A 29 -9.17 6.70 -14.22
C MET A 29 -9.82 6.05 -13.00
N LYS A 30 -10.15 4.76 -13.06
CA LYS A 30 -10.72 4.02 -11.93
C LYS A 30 -9.75 3.93 -10.74
N LEU A 31 -8.47 3.66 -11.02
CA LEU A 31 -7.42 3.55 -10.00
C LEU A 31 -7.16 4.88 -9.28
N THR A 32 -7.09 5.97 -10.05
CA THR A 32 -6.63 7.27 -9.55
C THR A 32 -7.76 8.21 -9.18
N GLY A 33 -8.97 8.00 -9.70
CA GLY A 33 -10.10 8.93 -9.61
C GLY A 33 -9.88 10.24 -10.39
N LEU A 34 -8.83 10.32 -11.21
CA LEU A 34 -8.45 11.53 -11.91
C LEU A 34 -9.18 11.69 -13.25
N GLY A 35 -9.40 12.94 -13.65
CA GLY A 35 -9.81 13.27 -15.02
C GLY A 35 -8.66 13.07 -16.03
N VAL A 36 -9.02 12.99 -17.31
CA VAL A 36 -8.09 12.70 -18.42
C VAL A 36 -6.85 13.62 -18.41
N ASP A 37 -7.03 14.93 -18.27
CA ASP A 37 -5.90 15.89 -18.28
C ASP A 37 -4.91 15.63 -17.15
N SER A 38 -5.43 15.27 -15.97
CA SER A 38 -4.61 14.94 -14.81
C SER A 38 -3.86 13.62 -15.01
N ILE A 39 -4.46 12.65 -15.69
CA ILE A 39 -3.80 11.39 -16.07
C ILE A 39 -2.68 11.64 -17.07
N VAL A 40 -2.92 12.44 -18.10
CA VAL A 40 -1.88 12.83 -19.06
C VAL A 40 -0.71 13.51 -18.34
N GLY A 41 -1.01 14.42 -17.41
CA GLY A 41 0.00 15.06 -16.57
C GLY A 41 0.79 14.06 -15.71
N LEU A 42 0.10 13.12 -15.07
CA LEU A 42 0.68 12.06 -14.24
C LEU A 42 1.62 11.16 -15.06
N THR A 43 1.16 10.65 -16.20
CA THR A 43 1.96 9.79 -17.09
C THR A 43 3.20 10.53 -17.62
N LYS A 44 3.06 11.81 -17.99
CA LYS A 44 4.20 12.66 -18.38
C LYS A 44 5.21 12.90 -17.27
N ARG A 45 4.77 12.88 -16.00
CA ARG A 45 5.68 12.99 -14.85
C ARG A 45 6.41 11.67 -14.62
N LEU A 46 5.70 10.54 -14.65
CA LEU A 46 6.28 9.21 -14.49
C LEU A 46 7.33 8.91 -15.57
N SER A 47 7.05 9.25 -16.83
CA SER A 47 7.98 9.00 -17.94
C SER A 47 9.29 9.80 -17.87
N LYS A 48 9.36 10.83 -17.02
CA LYS A 48 10.58 11.63 -16.78
C LYS A 48 11.40 11.09 -15.61
N LEU A 49 10.87 10.17 -14.80
CA LEU A 49 11.60 9.64 -13.65
C LEU A 49 12.61 8.58 -14.11
N PRO A 50 13.84 8.59 -13.58
CA PRO A 50 14.79 7.53 -13.84
C PRO A 50 14.34 6.23 -13.17
N ILE A 51 14.47 5.10 -13.86
CA ILE A 51 14.29 3.77 -13.26
C ILE A 51 15.60 3.35 -12.58
N LYS A 52 15.53 2.99 -11.30
CA LYS A 52 16.64 2.50 -10.49
C LYS A 52 16.53 0.99 -10.34
N LYS A 53 17.04 0.26 -11.34
CA LYS A 53 16.89 -1.21 -11.47
C LYS A 53 17.40 -2.00 -10.26
N ASP A 54 18.36 -1.45 -9.56
CA ASP A 54 19.00 -2.04 -8.39
C ASP A 54 18.21 -1.83 -7.09
N ILE A 55 17.20 -0.95 -7.09
CA ILE A 55 16.39 -0.62 -5.91
C ILE A 55 15.11 -1.47 -5.87
N VAL A 56 14.85 -2.09 -4.72
CA VAL A 56 13.59 -2.77 -4.40
C VAL A 56 12.82 -1.93 -3.38
N LEU A 57 11.55 -1.65 -3.66
CA LEU A 57 10.65 -1.00 -2.73
C LEU A 57 9.72 -2.03 -2.09
N ASN A 58 9.85 -2.23 -0.78
CA ASN A 58 8.93 -3.00 0.04
C ASN A 58 7.82 -2.07 0.54
N VAL A 59 6.57 -2.41 0.25
CA VAL A 59 5.39 -1.71 0.73
C VAL A 59 4.67 -2.63 1.68
N LEU A 60 4.68 -2.30 2.96
CA LEU A 60 4.22 -3.19 4.02
C LEU A 60 2.95 -2.63 4.64
N ASP A 61 1.85 -3.36 4.60
CA ASP A 61 0.73 -3.07 5.48
C ASP A 61 1.10 -3.37 6.95
N PHE A 62 0.33 -2.80 7.89
CA PHE A 62 0.59 -2.94 9.31
C PHE A 62 -0.31 -3.97 10.00
N ASP A 63 -1.61 -3.68 10.09
CA ASP A 63 -2.57 -4.45 10.88
C ASP A 63 -2.86 -5.80 10.17
N ASP A 64 -2.68 -6.93 10.87
CA ASP A 64 -2.79 -8.31 10.34
C ASP A 64 -1.76 -8.70 9.25
N THR A 65 -0.86 -7.78 8.87
CA THR A 65 0.29 -8.05 7.97
C THR A 65 1.61 -8.12 8.73
N LEU A 66 1.97 -7.03 9.43
CA LEU A 66 3.16 -6.97 10.29
C LEU A 66 2.83 -7.29 11.75
N TYR A 67 1.60 -6.99 12.17
CA TYR A 67 1.16 -7.16 13.55
C TYR A 67 -0.30 -7.63 13.61
N SER A 68 -0.53 -8.83 14.12
CA SER A 68 -1.87 -9.43 14.25
C SER A 68 -2.72 -8.67 15.27
N ARG A 69 -3.96 -8.38 14.86
CA ARG A 69 -5.01 -7.82 15.71
C ARG A 69 -5.80 -8.91 16.45
N PHE A 70 -5.43 -10.19 16.32
CA PHE A 70 -6.22 -11.28 16.88
C PHE A 70 -6.57 -11.08 18.36
N ASN A 71 -5.61 -10.72 19.20
CA ASN A 71 -5.83 -10.46 20.63
C ASN A 71 -6.82 -9.32 20.88
N GLN A 72 -6.77 -8.24 20.08
CA GLN A 72 -7.74 -7.16 20.15
C GLN A 72 -9.15 -7.68 19.82
N LEU A 73 -9.24 -8.50 18.78
CA LEU A 73 -10.51 -9.06 18.30
C LEU A 73 -11.06 -10.18 19.21
N GLN A 74 -10.37 -10.56 20.29
CA GLN A 74 -10.95 -11.44 21.31
C GLN A 74 -11.83 -10.69 22.31
N GLU A 75 -11.72 -9.36 22.40
CA GLU A 75 -12.57 -8.59 23.32
C GLU A 75 -13.91 -8.25 22.66
N PRO A 76 -15.05 -8.56 23.30
CA PRO A 76 -16.38 -8.36 22.71
C PRO A 76 -16.61 -6.94 22.18
N ILE A 77 -16.08 -5.94 22.90
CA ILE A 77 -16.22 -4.53 22.52
C ILE A 77 -15.62 -4.23 21.14
N PHE A 78 -14.60 -4.97 20.67
CA PHE A 78 -14.00 -4.80 19.33
C PHE A 78 -14.53 -5.78 18.30
N GLN A 79 -15.11 -6.91 18.72
CA GLN A 79 -15.81 -7.82 17.81
C GLN A 79 -17.05 -7.14 17.21
N ASP A 80 -17.83 -6.48 18.06
CA ASP A 80 -19.10 -5.86 17.72
C ASP A 80 -18.92 -4.49 17.05
N ASN A 81 -17.73 -3.89 17.16
CA ASN A 81 -17.45 -2.52 16.71
C ASN A 81 -16.21 -2.49 15.81
N ARG A 82 -16.42 -2.59 14.49
CA ARG A 82 -15.37 -2.55 13.47
C ARG A 82 -15.38 -1.24 12.68
N GLY A 83 -14.26 -0.94 12.02
CA GLY A 83 -14.13 0.26 11.18
C GLY A 83 -14.28 1.55 11.98
N SER A 84 -15.12 2.47 11.50
CA SER A 84 -15.35 3.76 12.15
C SER A 84 -15.90 3.63 13.58
N GLU A 85 -16.72 2.62 13.83
CA GLU A 85 -17.30 2.39 15.16
C GLU A 85 -16.24 1.89 16.14
N GLY A 86 -15.35 1.00 15.68
CA GLY A 86 -14.17 0.59 16.45
C GLY A 86 -13.28 1.77 16.83
N ASN A 87 -13.05 2.72 15.92
CA ASN A 87 -12.29 3.93 16.23
C ASN A 87 -12.98 4.80 17.30
N ARG A 88 -14.31 4.90 17.26
CA ARG A 88 -15.09 5.62 18.28
C ARG A 88 -14.89 4.99 19.66
N VAL A 89 -15.00 3.66 19.74
CA VAL A 89 -14.74 2.89 20.97
C VAL A 89 -13.31 3.13 21.47
N ILE A 90 -12.30 3.09 20.59
CA ILE A 90 -10.90 3.36 20.97
C ILE A 90 -10.76 4.76 21.58
N ARG A 91 -11.41 5.78 21.00
CA ARG A 91 -11.37 7.15 21.52
C ARG A 91 -12.03 7.27 22.89
N GLN A 92 -13.10 6.50 23.16
CA GLN A 92 -13.75 6.48 24.48
C GLN A 92 -12.88 5.82 25.55
N ILE A 93 -12.15 4.75 25.20
CA ILE A 93 -11.20 4.07 26.11
C ILE A 93 -9.93 4.91 26.33
N GLY A 94 -9.60 5.77 25.37
CA GLY A 94 -8.36 6.51 25.29
C GLY A 94 -7.35 5.79 24.38
N ILE A 95 -6.82 6.51 23.39
CA ILE A 95 -5.90 5.96 22.39
C ILE A 95 -4.65 5.36 23.05
N ASP A 96 -4.06 6.05 24.02
CA ASP A 96 -2.85 5.57 24.72
C ASP A 96 -3.12 4.28 25.50
N ASN A 97 -4.26 4.20 26.20
CA ASN A 97 -4.68 3.01 26.92
C ASN A 97 -4.86 1.83 25.96
N PHE A 98 -5.50 2.07 24.82
CA PHE A 98 -5.70 1.06 23.79
C PHE A 98 -4.35 0.57 23.22
N VAL A 99 -3.46 1.49 22.83
CA VAL A 99 -2.16 1.15 22.24
C VAL A 99 -1.31 0.37 23.25
N ASN A 100 -1.19 0.85 24.49
CA ASN A 100 -0.41 0.18 25.53
C ASN A 100 -0.93 -1.23 25.88
N LYS A 101 -2.24 -1.46 25.74
CA LYS A 101 -2.87 -2.75 26.00
C LYS A 101 -2.53 -3.79 24.92
N PHE A 102 -2.64 -3.42 23.65
CA PHE A 102 -2.60 -4.39 22.54
C PHE A 102 -1.31 -4.38 21.71
N TYR A 103 -0.57 -3.28 21.71
CA TYR A 103 0.61 -3.09 20.87
C TYR A 103 1.83 -2.97 21.77
N LYS A 104 2.72 -3.94 21.64
CA LYS A 104 3.96 -4.01 22.41
C LYS A 104 5.14 -4.10 21.47
N LYS A 105 6.27 -3.52 21.89
CA LYS A 105 7.52 -3.62 21.14
C LYS A 105 7.89 -5.08 20.97
N THR A 106 8.01 -5.51 19.71
CA THR A 106 8.42 -6.89 19.38
C THR A 106 9.78 -6.87 18.70
N GLY A 107 10.63 -7.83 19.05
CA GLY A 107 11.88 -8.03 18.32
C GLY A 107 11.64 -8.53 16.89
N ALA A 108 10.50 -9.17 16.63
CA ALA A 108 10.18 -9.82 15.35
C ALA A 108 9.96 -8.81 14.22
N VAL A 109 9.11 -7.79 14.43
CA VAL A 109 8.87 -6.73 13.43
C VAL A 109 10.17 -6.00 13.12
N ILE A 110 10.94 -5.64 14.14
CA ILE A 110 12.24 -4.98 13.97
C ILE A 110 13.22 -5.88 13.21
N LYS A 111 13.27 -7.17 13.52
CA LYS A 111 14.14 -8.14 12.84
C LYS A 111 13.75 -8.30 11.37
N LEU A 112 12.45 -8.39 11.06
CA LEU A 112 11.95 -8.47 9.69
C LEU A 112 12.35 -7.23 8.89
N LEU A 113 12.10 -6.03 9.43
CA LEU A 113 12.49 -4.78 8.78
C LEU A 113 14.00 -4.71 8.54
N ARG A 114 14.82 -5.13 9.52
CA ARG A 114 16.27 -5.24 9.35
C ARG A 114 16.66 -6.25 8.28
N ILE A 115 16.00 -7.39 8.21
CA ILE A 115 16.28 -8.39 7.15
C ILE A 115 16.00 -7.75 5.80
N LEU A 116 14.82 -7.15 5.62
CA LEU A 116 14.43 -6.49 4.38
C LEU A 116 15.40 -5.37 3.97
N GLU A 117 15.89 -4.58 4.92
CA GLU A 117 16.85 -3.50 4.65
C GLU A 117 18.30 -3.99 4.47
N ASN A 118 18.69 -5.11 5.09
CA ASN A 118 20.05 -5.66 5.03
C ASN A 118 20.27 -6.61 3.84
N GLN A 119 19.23 -7.02 3.10
CA GLN A 119 19.39 -7.94 1.97
C GLN A 119 20.21 -7.35 0.81
N ASN A 120 20.38 -6.03 0.78
CA ASN A 120 21.42 -5.24 0.09
C ASN A 120 21.07 -3.75 0.36
N HIS A 121 22.04 -2.83 0.33
CA HIS A 121 21.83 -1.38 0.56
C HIS A 121 20.78 -0.69 -0.35
N ASN A 122 20.19 -1.44 -1.29
CA ASN A 122 19.24 -0.95 -2.26
C ASN A 122 17.79 -1.35 -1.96
N HIS A 123 17.51 -2.01 -0.83
CA HIS A 123 16.14 -2.21 -0.39
C HIS A 123 15.66 -1.01 0.42
N ARG A 124 14.44 -0.55 0.12
CA ARG A 124 13.76 0.50 0.87
C ARG A 124 12.39 0.00 1.30
N SER A 125 11.98 0.40 2.49
CA SER A 125 10.70 -0.03 3.05
C SER A 125 9.85 1.18 3.42
N ILE A 126 8.56 1.08 3.15
CA ILE A 126 7.53 1.97 3.68
C ILE A 126 6.46 1.13 4.38
N ILE A 127 5.87 1.67 5.43
CA ILE A 127 4.62 1.15 5.98
C ILE A 127 3.48 1.90 5.31
N LEU A 128 2.56 1.21 4.65
CA LEU A 128 1.40 1.78 3.99
C LEU A 128 0.12 1.19 4.60
N THR A 129 -0.44 1.88 5.58
CA THR A 129 -1.59 1.41 6.37
C THR A 129 -2.83 2.28 6.14
N ALA A 130 -4.01 1.76 6.47
CA ALA A 130 -5.27 2.47 6.39
C ALA A 130 -5.88 2.74 7.78
N GLY A 131 -6.49 3.91 7.96
CA GLY A 131 -7.22 4.28 9.16
C GLY A 131 -6.94 5.71 9.62
N GLU A 132 -7.10 5.93 10.92
CA GLU A 132 -6.82 7.24 11.52
C GLU A 132 -5.33 7.45 11.69
N MET A 133 -4.82 8.56 11.16
CA MET A 133 -3.39 8.85 11.08
C MET A 133 -2.68 8.76 12.44
N ASP A 134 -3.21 9.43 13.46
CA ASP A 134 -2.57 9.49 14.77
C ASP A 134 -2.55 8.11 15.44
N LEU A 135 -3.67 7.38 15.34
CA LEU A 135 -3.76 6.02 15.87
C LEU A 135 -2.77 5.07 15.18
N GLN A 136 -2.71 5.08 13.85
CA GLN A 136 -1.82 4.19 13.09
C GLN A 136 -0.34 4.47 13.37
N LYS A 137 0.03 5.75 13.53
CA LYS A 137 1.39 6.15 13.94
C LYS A 137 1.74 5.64 15.33
N LEU A 138 0.85 5.85 16.31
CA LEU A 138 1.07 5.39 17.69
C LEU A 138 1.19 3.87 17.79
N LYS A 139 0.39 3.11 17.01
CA LYS A 139 0.56 1.65 16.92
C LYS A 139 1.94 1.25 16.40
N CYS A 140 2.40 1.87 15.30
CA CYS A 140 3.72 1.63 14.71
C CYS A 140 4.83 1.94 15.72
N GLU A 141 4.75 3.08 16.39
CA GLU A 141 5.72 3.50 17.41
C GLU A 141 5.78 2.52 18.58
N ALA A 142 4.62 2.08 19.08
CA ALA A 142 4.51 1.13 20.18
C ALA A 142 5.18 -0.22 19.87
N VAL A 143 5.14 -0.67 18.61
CA VAL A 143 5.81 -1.91 18.20
C VAL A 143 7.30 -1.73 17.85
N GLY A 144 7.81 -0.50 17.95
CA GLY A 144 9.21 -0.16 17.73
C GLY A 144 9.55 0.33 16.31
N ILE A 145 8.54 0.64 15.49
CA ILE A 145 8.69 1.37 14.23
C ILE A 145 8.66 2.87 14.57
N ALA A 146 9.78 3.39 15.08
CA ALA A 146 9.91 4.78 15.51
C ALA A 146 10.96 5.54 14.69
N GLY A 147 10.88 6.88 14.69
CA GLY A 147 12.04 7.73 14.34
C GLY A 147 12.38 7.87 12.86
N ASN A 148 11.38 7.84 11.97
CA ASN A 148 11.45 8.16 10.53
C ASN A 148 11.86 7.03 9.56
N LYS A 149 12.14 5.79 10.02
CA LYS A 149 12.36 4.65 9.11
C LYS A 149 11.84 3.31 9.65
N PRO A 150 11.14 2.51 8.82
CA PRO A 150 10.54 2.89 7.53
C PRO A 150 9.54 4.05 7.66
N LYS A 151 9.33 4.83 6.58
CA LYS A 151 8.32 5.92 6.55
C LYS A 151 6.94 5.30 6.77
N VAL A 152 6.17 5.83 7.72
CA VAL A 152 4.77 5.44 7.93
C VAL A 152 3.85 6.35 7.12
N VAL A 153 3.17 5.76 6.16
CA VAL A 153 2.23 6.39 5.24
C VAL A 153 0.84 5.89 5.57
N VAL A 154 -0.07 6.80 5.93
CA VAL A 154 -1.44 6.45 6.31
C VAL A 154 -2.43 7.00 5.28
N VAL A 155 -3.34 6.16 4.82
CA VAL A 155 -4.50 6.54 4.01
C VAL A 155 -5.78 6.37 4.82
N LYS A 156 -6.86 7.07 4.43
CA LYS A 156 -8.15 6.94 5.13
C LYS A 156 -8.78 5.55 4.96
N GLU A 157 -8.68 4.98 3.77
CA GLU A 157 -9.33 3.72 3.39
C GLU A 157 -8.36 2.85 2.57
N SER A 158 -8.43 1.52 2.73
CA SER A 158 -7.51 0.58 2.06
C SER A 158 -7.52 0.71 0.53
N LYS A 159 -8.66 1.04 -0.07
CA LYS A 159 -8.79 1.27 -1.52
C LYS A 159 -7.91 2.40 -2.05
N SER A 160 -7.47 3.32 -1.20
CA SER A 160 -6.61 4.45 -1.57
C SER A 160 -5.12 4.10 -1.53
N LYS A 161 -4.73 2.93 -1.00
CA LYS A 161 -3.32 2.51 -0.91
C LYS A 161 -2.62 2.45 -2.28
N PRO A 162 -3.19 1.85 -3.35
CA PRO A 162 -2.54 1.82 -4.67
C PRO A 162 -2.16 3.20 -5.19
N MET A 163 -3.08 4.17 -5.12
CA MET A 163 -2.82 5.54 -5.54
C MET A 163 -1.79 6.23 -4.65
N LYS A 164 -1.86 6.02 -3.32
CA LYS A 164 -0.87 6.60 -2.41
C LYS A 164 0.53 6.03 -2.66
N MET A 165 0.66 4.73 -2.93
CA MET A 165 1.94 4.12 -3.35
C MET A 165 2.52 4.82 -4.58
N LEU A 166 1.69 5.08 -5.60
CA LEU A 166 2.13 5.80 -6.80
C LEU A 166 2.61 7.23 -6.48
N LEU A 167 1.91 7.95 -5.60
CA LEU A 167 2.32 9.28 -5.15
C LEU A 167 3.65 9.25 -4.39
N GLU A 168 3.88 8.25 -3.54
CA GLU A 168 5.16 8.08 -2.83
C GLU A 168 6.33 7.84 -3.80
N ILE A 169 6.10 7.09 -4.88
CA ILE A 169 7.10 6.88 -5.94
C ILE A 169 7.43 8.21 -6.63
N LEU A 170 6.41 9.01 -6.99
CA LEU A 170 6.62 10.34 -7.58
C LEU A 170 7.40 11.27 -6.65
N GLU A 171 7.07 11.27 -5.35
CA GLU A 171 7.77 12.07 -4.33
C GLU A 171 9.23 11.62 -4.17
N SER A 172 9.53 10.34 -4.38
CA SER A 172 10.89 9.81 -4.29
C SER A 172 11.82 10.27 -5.42
N GLY A 173 11.25 10.74 -6.54
CA GLY A 173 12.01 11.24 -7.69
C GLY A 173 12.62 10.15 -8.58
N TYR A 174 12.25 8.88 -8.41
CA TYR A 174 12.65 7.76 -9.27
C TYR A 174 11.61 6.63 -9.22
N ILE A 175 11.70 5.69 -10.17
CA ILE A 175 10.91 4.45 -10.16
C ILE A 175 11.83 3.30 -9.69
N PRO A 176 11.48 2.53 -8.64
CA PRO A 176 12.29 1.38 -8.22
C PRO A 176 12.29 0.29 -9.30
N GLY A 177 13.31 -0.56 -9.33
CA GLY A 177 13.40 -1.67 -10.29
C GLY A 177 12.36 -2.76 -10.05
N LYS A 178 11.94 -2.93 -8.79
CA LYS A 178 10.92 -3.89 -8.35
C LYS A 178 10.15 -3.34 -7.17
N ILE A 179 8.86 -3.65 -7.10
CA ILE A 179 8.02 -3.39 -5.92
C ILE A 179 7.53 -4.72 -5.37
N ILE A 180 7.58 -4.88 -4.05
CA ILE A 180 6.95 -5.99 -3.34
C ILE A 180 5.97 -5.40 -2.33
N VAL A 181 4.69 -5.73 -2.48
CA VAL A 181 3.61 -5.33 -1.58
C VAL A 181 3.29 -6.51 -0.67
N TYR A 182 3.32 -6.28 0.63
CA TYR A 182 2.95 -7.26 1.66
C TYR A 182 1.62 -6.80 2.29
N GLU A 183 0.57 -7.60 2.19
CA GLU A 183 -0.79 -7.20 2.61
C GLU A 183 -1.65 -8.42 2.99
N ASP A 184 -2.39 -8.35 4.09
CA ASP A 184 -3.36 -9.37 4.52
C ASP A 184 -4.66 -9.33 3.70
N ARG A 185 -4.97 -8.17 3.12
CA ARG A 185 -6.14 -7.89 2.29
C ARG A 185 -5.75 -7.22 0.97
N PRO A 186 -5.14 -8.00 0.05
CA PRO A 186 -4.53 -7.45 -1.16
C PRO A 186 -5.53 -7.05 -2.24
N GLU A 187 -6.86 -7.12 -2.01
CA GLU A 187 -7.87 -6.96 -3.06
C GLU A 187 -7.72 -5.69 -3.91
N PHE A 188 -7.19 -4.61 -3.33
CA PHE A 188 -6.99 -3.34 -4.01
C PHE A 188 -5.72 -3.28 -4.86
N PHE A 189 -4.77 -4.19 -4.65
CA PHE A 189 -3.56 -4.34 -5.46
C PHE A 189 -3.68 -5.47 -6.49
N LEU A 190 -4.66 -6.37 -6.35
CA LEU A 190 -4.88 -7.46 -7.31
C LEU A 190 -5.67 -7.01 -8.54
N GLY A 191 -5.76 -7.91 -9.53
CA GLY A 191 -6.61 -7.74 -10.70
C GLY A 191 -6.15 -6.61 -11.63
N SER A 192 -7.09 -5.74 -12.03
CA SER A 192 -6.79 -4.61 -12.93
C SER A 192 -5.90 -3.57 -12.28
N ASN A 193 -5.98 -3.36 -10.97
CA ASN A 193 -5.20 -2.33 -10.29
C ASN A 193 -3.70 -2.64 -10.32
N GLY A 194 -3.30 -3.86 -9.97
CA GLY A 194 -1.90 -4.31 -10.03
C GLY A 194 -1.33 -4.22 -11.44
N LYS A 195 -2.06 -4.75 -12.44
CA LYS A 195 -1.68 -4.67 -13.86
C LYS A 195 -1.51 -3.24 -14.34
N THR A 196 -2.43 -2.35 -13.98
CA THR A 196 -2.37 -0.93 -14.36
C THR A 196 -1.18 -0.25 -13.71
N LEU A 197 -0.93 -0.48 -12.42
CA LEU A 197 0.25 0.07 -11.74
C LEU A 197 1.56 -0.41 -12.38
N ALA A 198 1.70 -1.72 -12.63
CA ALA A 198 2.88 -2.30 -13.27
C ALA A 198 3.12 -1.69 -14.65
N LYS A 199 2.05 -1.54 -15.46
CA LYS A 199 2.13 -0.90 -16.79
C LYS A 199 2.45 0.60 -16.72
N MET A 200 1.88 1.34 -15.76
CA MET A 200 2.17 2.77 -15.57
C MET A 200 3.63 3.02 -15.17
N LEU A 201 4.19 2.14 -14.34
CA LEU A 201 5.56 2.26 -13.84
C LEU A 201 6.59 1.59 -14.78
N GLY A 202 6.15 0.67 -15.64
CA GLY A 202 7.03 -0.09 -16.53
C GLY A 202 7.92 -1.08 -15.78
N ILE A 203 7.45 -1.62 -14.64
CA ILE A 203 8.20 -2.54 -13.76
C ILE A 203 7.30 -3.67 -13.27
N GLU A 204 7.93 -4.73 -12.78
CA GLU A 204 7.26 -5.82 -12.07
C GLU A 204 6.77 -5.37 -10.69
N ILE A 205 5.53 -5.72 -10.37
CA ILE A 205 4.97 -5.58 -9.02
C ILE A 205 4.59 -6.96 -8.50
N VAL A 206 5.19 -7.35 -7.38
CA VAL A 206 4.83 -8.55 -6.63
C VAL A 206 3.90 -8.17 -5.49
N VAL A 207 2.82 -8.92 -5.33
CA VAL A 207 1.89 -8.80 -4.21
C VAL A 207 1.91 -10.11 -3.45
N ASP A 208 2.45 -10.07 -2.23
CA ASP A 208 2.50 -11.14 -1.26
C ASP A 208 1.32 -11.00 -0.29
N HIS A 209 0.35 -11.90 -0.40
CA HIS A 209 -0.77 -12.01 0.52
C HIS A 209 -0.32 -12.70 1.80
N ILE A 210 -0.30 -11.95 2.91
CA ILE A 210 0.24 -12.41 4.18
C ILE A 210 -0.86 -12.96 5.08
N PHE A 211 -0.64 -14.16 5.61
CA PHE A 211 -1.49 -14.74 6.65
C PHE A 211 -0.66 -14.92 7.91
N LEU A 212 -1.01 -14.24 8.99
CA LEU A 212 -0.41 -14.44 10.30
C LEU A 212 -1.06 -15.61 11.06
N GLU A 213 -0.31 -16.22 11.96
CA GLU A 213 -0.86 -17.17 12.93
C GLU A 213 -1.83 -16.45 13.89
N GLN A 214 -2.86 -17.17 14.34
CA GLN A 214 -3.93 -16.56 15.14
C GLN A 214 -3.44 -16.24 16.56
N ASP A 215 -2.55 -17.04 17.14
CA ASP A 215 -2.07 -16.91 18.51
C ASP A 215 -0.72 -16.19 18.66
N ASP A 216 -0.08 -15.82 17.55
CA ASP A 216 1.17 -15.06 17.54
C ASP A 216 0.98 -13.71 16.85
N THR A 217 1.50 -12.65 17.47
CA THR A 217 1.30 -11.29 16.94
C THR A 217 2.07 -11.01 15.66
N THR A 218 3.03 -11.85 15.28
CA THR A 218 3.98 -11.53 14.19
C THR A 218 4.39 -12.73 13.33
N LYS A 219 4.02 -13.95 13.68
CA LYS A 219 4.42 -15.15 12.95
C LYS A 219 3.58 -15.35 11.70
N ILE A 220 4.27 -15.53 10.57
CA ILE A 220 3.63 -15.78 9.27
C ILE A 220 3.29 -17.27 9.17
N ALA A 221 2.01 -17.57 8.95
CA ALA A 221 1.51 -18.91 8.69
C ALA A 221 1.72 -19.33 7.23
N ARG A 222 1.42 -18.44 6.27
CA ARG A 222 1.67 -18.65 4.84
C ARG A 222 1.74 -17.33 4.07
N ILE A 223 2.25 -17.42 2.84
CA ILE A 223 2.27 -16.34 1.87
C ILE A 223 1.74 -16.87 0.54
N ASP A 224 0.73 -16.21 -0.04
CA ASP A 224 0.27 -16.47 -1.41
C ASP A 224 0.73 -15.32 -2.33
N GLN A 225 1.38 -15.63 -3.45
CA GLN A 225 2.03 -14.62 -4.28
C GLN A 225 1.32 -14.38 -5.62
N ASN A 226 1.21 -13.12 -6.02
CA ASN A 226 0.78 -12.67 -7.33
C ASN A 226 1.82 -11.74 -7.96
N ILE A 227 2.08 -11.88 -9.27
CA ILE A 227 3.07 -11.10 -10.01
C ILE A 227 2.35 -10.40 -11.16
N PHE A 228 2.61 -9.09 -11.33
CA PHE A 228 2.00 -8.22 -12.34
C PHE A 228 3.04 -7.47 -13.15
#